data_AF-A0A5C7ATU6-F1
#
_entry.id   AF-A0A5C7ATU6-F1
#
_cell.length_a   1.000
_cell.length_b   1.000
_cell.length_c   1.000
_cell.angle_alpha   90.00
_cell.angle_beta   90.00
_cell.angle_gamma   90.00
#
_symmetry.space_group_name_H-M   'P 1'
#
loop_
_entity.id
_entity.type
_entity.pdbx_description
1 polymer ?
#
loop_
_entity_poly.entity_id
_entity_poly.type
_entity_poly.pdbx_seq_one_letter_code
_entity_poly.pdbx_strand_id
1 'polypeptide(L)'
;MKNFIILLLGLVIGALLTYFFCPRNADNMNNNHISEKAPKDTISVAEATSLFKNWQKNNPTEIDSLIDVEGPRKITTNVAWSLDVVKEYLAYAEAKADTLGFKMTGITVYMGNYGKNLNPKKKNRNTLFIVPTGVKNTSKASSFYNFAQDDGKLPIPPLNNGGGGGEPYP
;
A
#
# COMPACT_ATOMS: atom_id res chain seq x y z
N MET A 1 -32.77 43.10 33.34
CA MET A 1 -31.49 42.92 32.62
C MET A 1 -30.43 42.06 33.35
N LYS A 2 -30.58 41.69 34.63
CA LYS A 2 -29.60 40.82 35.34
C LYS A 2 -29.56 39.38 34.80
N ASN A 3 -30.70 38.81 34.45
CA ASN A 3 -30.79 37.40 33.99
C ASN A 3 -30.14 37.19 32.61
N PHE A 4 -30.10 38.24 31.78
CA PHE A 4 -29.46 38.19 30.47
C PHE A 4 -27.93 38.20 30.59
N ILE A 5 -27.39 38.94 31.55
CA ILE A 5 -25.95 38.97 31.85
C ILE A 5 -25.48 37.60 32.39
N ILE A 6 -26.26 36.97 33.25
CA ILE A 6 -25.95 35.63 33.79
C ILE A 6 -25.95 34.57 32.68
N LEU A 7 -26.88 34.66 31.73
CA LEU A 7 -26.94 33.75 30.58
C LEU A 7 -25.73 33.91 29.66
N LEU A 8 -25.31 35.15 29.38
CA LEU A 8 -24.15 35.44 28.55
C LEU A 8 -22.85 34.99 29.24
N LEU A 9 -22.75 35.16 30.55
CA LEU A 9 -21.62 34.69 31.35
C LEU A 9 -21.51 33.15 31.33
N GLY A 10 -22.65 32.45 31.45
CA GLY A 10 -22.69 30.98 31.36
C GLY A 10 -22.23 30.45 30.01
N LEU A 11 -22.57 31.14 28.92
CA LEU A 11 -22.17 30.76 27.56
C LEU A 11 -20.66 30.94 27.35
N VAL A 12 -20.09 32.05 27.86
CA VAL A 12 -18.64 32.31 27.79
C VAL A 12 -17.85 31.30 28.63
N ILE A 13 -18.31 31.00 29.85
CA ILE A 13 -17.67 29.98 30.71
C ILE A 13 -17.76 28.60 30.05
N GLY A 14 -18.91 28.23 29.48
CA GLY A 14 -19.09 26.99 28.74
C GLY A 14 -18.14 26.85 27.55
N ALA A 15 -17.97 27.92 26.76
CA ALA A 15 -17.04 27.95 25.63
C ALA A 15 -15.56 27.87 26.07
N LEU A 16 -15.20 28.50 27.19
CA LEU A 16 -13.85 28.41 27.74
C LEU A 16 -13.56 27.00 28.28
N LEU A 17 -14.51 26.39 29.00
CA LEU A 17 -14.35 25.03 29.50
C LEU A 17 -14.21 24.03 28.36
N THR A 18 -15.01 24.13 27.29
CA THR A 18 -14.84 23.25 26.12
C THR A 18 -13.53 23.53 25.38
N TYR A 19 -13.06 24.77 25.30
CA TYR A 19 -11.77 25.08 24.68
C TYR A 19 -10.57 24.50 25.46
N PHE A 20 -10.59 24.56 26.79
CA PHE A 20 -9.49 24.09 27.65
C PHE A 20 -9.55 22.59 27.98
N PHE A 21 -10.74 22.00 28.09
CA PHE A 21 -10.93 20.61 28.51
C PHE A 21 -11.35 19.65 27.38
N CYS A 22 -11.69 20.15 26.18
CA CYS A 22 -11.81 19.23 25.05
C CYS A 22 -10.41 18.73 24.71
N PRO A 23 -10.15 17.41 24.78
CA PRO A 23 -8.86 16.86 24.38
C PRO A 23 -8.65 17.25 22.92
N ARG A 24 -7.72 18.18 22.69
CA ARG A 24 -7.12 18.31 21.37
C ARG A 24 -6.46 16.97 21.13
N ASN A 25 -6.97 16.21 20.17
CA ASN A 25 -6.17 15.17 19.59
C ASN A 25 -4.89 15.88 19.17
N ALA A 26 -3.82 15.61 19.91
CA ALA A 26 -2.49 15.83 19.38
C ALA A 26 -2.45 14.88 18.19
N ASP A 27 -2.78 15.41 17.02
CA ASP A 27 -2.38 14.81 15.78
C ASP A 27 -0.86 14.80 15.89
N ASN A 28 -0.35 13.68 16.39
CA ASN A 28 1.04 13.33 16.36
C ASN A 28 1.35 13.09 14.88
N MET A 29 1.30 14.14 14.07
CA MET A 29 1.98 14.21 12.81
C MET A 29 3.46 14.21 13.17
N ASN A 30 3.95 12.99 13.36
CA ASN A 30 5.34 12.69 13.25
C ASN A 30 5.72 13.22 11.85
N ASN A 31 6.31 14.41 11.81
CA ASN A 31 6.86 15.04 10.62
C ASN A 31 8.10 14.25 10.19
N ASN A 32 7.91 12.96 9.93
CA ASN A 32 8.79 12.20 9.07
C ASN A 32 8.46 12.73 7.68
N HIS A 33 9.33 13.63 7.20
CA HIS A 33 9.38 14.14 5.84
C HIS A 33 8.76 13.14 4.86
N ILE A 34 7.47 13.32 4.55
CA ILE A 34 6.70 12.41 3.71
C ILE A 34 7.37 12.48 2.35
N SER A 35 8.12 11.44 1.99
CA SER A 35 8.72 11.36 0.68
C SER A 35 7.59 11.21 -0.33
N GLU A 36 7.12 12.33 -0.88
CA GLU A 36 6.16 12.34 -1.98
C GLU A 36 6.69 11.54 -3.19
N LYS A 37 8.02 11.41 -3.26
CA LYS A 37 8.73 10.60 -4.22
C LYS A 37 8.68 9.12 -3.83
N ALA A 38 8.14 8.31 -4.74
CA ALA A 38 8.13 6.86 -4.60
C ALA A 38 9.55 6.29 -4.44
N PRO A 39 9.76 5.28 -3.58
CA PRO A 39 11.03 4.57 -3.47
C PRO A 39 11.49 4.02 -4.81
N LYS A 40 12.81 3.94 -5.00
CA LYS A 40 13.46 3.53 -6.26
C LYS A 40 12.98 2.18 -6.79
N ASP A 41 12.61 1.27 -5.90
CA ASP A 41 12.23 -0.10 -6.24
C ASP A 41 10.73 -0.29 -6.53
N THR A 42 9.96 0.80 -6.54
CA THR A 42 8.57 0.79 -6.99
C THR A 42 8.46 0.67 -8.51
N ILE A 43 7.39 0.04 -8.97
CA ILE A 43 7.01 -0.07 -10.37
C ILE A 43 5.69 0.65 -10.62
N SER A 44 5.41 1.00 -11.88
CA SER A 44 4.11 1.57 -12.21
C SER A 44 2.98 0.54 -12.04
N VAL A 45 1.75 1.00 -11.80
CA VAL A 45 0.55 0.13 -11.75
C VAL A 45 0.35 -0.61 -13.08
N ALA A 46 0.69 0.02 -14.20
CA ALA A 46 0.63 -0.59 -15.53
C ALA A 46 1.66 -1.73 -15.68
N GLU A 47 2.88 -1.53 -15.19
CA GLU A 47 3.91 -2.57 -15.17
C GLU A 47 3.46 -3.74 -14.28
N ALA A 48 2.98 -3.47 -13.06
CA ALA A 48 2.47 -4.51 -12.17
C ALA A 48 1.32 -5.32 -12.80
N THR A 49 0.41 -4.63 -13.49
CA THR A 49 -0.68 -5.28 -14.24
C THR A 49 -0.13 -6.17 -15.35
N SER A 50 0.89 -5.72 -16.08
CA SER A 50 1.55 -6.51 -17.12
C SER A 50 2.24 -7.75 -16.54
N LEU A 51 2.96 -7.60 -15.41
CA LEU A 51 3.60 -8.71 -14.71
C LEU A 51 2.60 -9.76 -14.26
N PHE A 52 1.47 -9.33 -13.68
CA PHE A 52 0.42 -10.25 -13.23
C PHE A 52 -0.24 -10.98 -14.41
N LYS A 53 -0.58 -10.26 -15.49
CA LYS A 53 -1.13 -10.87 -16.72
C LYS A 53 -0.17 -11.88 -17.33
N ASN A 54 1.12 -11.56 -17.38
CA ASN A 54 2.15 -12.49 -17.87
C ASN A 54 2.22 -13.73 -16.97
N TRP A 55 2.14 -13.55 -15.66
CA TRP A 55 2.12 -14.67 -14.72
C TRP A 55 0.88 -15.56 -14.93
N GLN A 56 -0.32 -14.97 -15.01
CA GLN A 56 -1.56 -15.71 -15.28
C GLN A 56 -1.50 -16.50 -16.60
N LYS A 57 -0.96 -15.88 -17.66
CA LYS A 57 -0.79 -16.53 -18.96
C LYS A 57 0.18 -17.71 -18.89
N ASN A 58 1.26 -17.58 -18.11
CA ASN A 58 2.37 -18.54 -18.11
C ASN A 58 2.29 -19.59 -16.99
N ASN A 59 1.33 -19.48 -16.07
CA ASN A 59 1.17 -20.38 -14.91
C ASN A 59 -0.31 -20.76 -14.68
N PRO A 60 -1.06 -21.24 -15.70
CA PRO A 60 -2.50 -21.49 -15.55
C PRO A 60 -2.85 -22.69 -14.66
N THR A 61 -1.95 -23.65 -14.52
CA THR A 61 -1.99 -24.83 -13.64
C THR A 61 -0.54 -25.24 -13.43
N GLU A 62 -0.17 -25.81 -12.29
CA GLU A 62 1.22 -26.11 -11.87
C GLU A 62 2.06 -27.06 -12.77
N ILE A 63 1.71 -27.24 -14.04
CA ILE A 63 2.46 -28.05 -15.02
C ILE A 63 3.30 -27.10 -15.90
N ASP A 64 4.44 -26.68 -15.34
CA ASP A 64 5.41 -25.70 -15.85
C ASP A 64 6.27 -26.20 -17.05
N SER A 65 5.84 -27.25 -17.77
CA SER A 65 6.67 -27.94 -18.76
C SER A 65 6.31 -27.69 -20.23
N LEU A 66 5.17 -27.06 -20.55
CA LEU A 66 4.65 -27.02 -21.94
C LEU A 66 4.67 -25.64 -22.61
N ILE A 67 5.06 -24.58 -21.90
CA ILE A 67 5.04 -23.21 -22.47
C ILE A 67 6.43 -22.82 -22.95
N ASP A 68 6.57 -22.79 -24.28
CA ASP A 68 7.79 -22.41 -24.98
C ASP A 68 8.13 -20.93 -24.71
N VAL A 69 9.30 -20.73 -24.09
CA VAL A 69 9.87 -19.40 -23.84
C VAL A 69 11.22 -19.32 -24.53
N GLU A 70 11.55 -18.13 -25.01
CA GLU A 70 12.82 -17.89 -25.68
C GLU A 70 13.99 -17.97 -24.68
N GLY A 71 14.67 -19.11 -24.62
CA GLY A 71 15.75 -19.40 -23.67
C GLY A 71 15.26 -20.05 -22.36
N PRO A 72 16.16 -20.58 -21.52
CA PRO A 72 15.78 -21.32 -20.32
C PRO A 72 15.00 -20.44 -19.32
N ARG A 73 13.93 -20.99 -18.74
CA ARG A 73 13.25 -20.38 -17.58
C ARG A 73 14.22 -20.29 -16.42
N LYS A 74 14.17 -19.18 -15.68
CA LYS A 74 14.94 -19.03 -14.45
C LYS A 74 14.04 -19.30 -13.26
N ILE A 75 14.30 -20.41 -12.56
CA ILE A 75 13.61 -20.76 -11.32
C ILE A 75 13.78 -19.61 -10.32
N THR A 76 12.67 -19.20 -9.72
CA THR A 76 12.63 -18.23 -8.62
C THR A 76 11.88 -18.88 -7.48
N THR A 77 12.59 -19.27 -6.43
CA THR A 77 12.01 -19.88 -5.23
C THR A 77 11.73 -18.85 -4.16
N ASN A 78 12.43 -17.70 -4.21
CA ASN A 78 12.30 -16.63 -3.24
C ASN A 78 12.51 -15.25 -3.89
N VAL A 79 11.92 -14.23 -3.26
CA VAL A 79 12.15 -12.81 -3.51
C VAL A 79 12.32 -12.13 -2.15
N ALA A 80 13.38 -11.34 -2.00
CA ALA A 80 13.74 -10.68 -0.76
C ALA A 80 14.00 -9.19 -0.99
N TRP A 81 13.65 -8.39 0.02
CA TRP A 81 13.96 -6.98 0.12
C TRP A 81 14.76 -6.74 1.39
N SER A 82 15.56 -5.67 1.43
CA SER A 82 16.11 -5.20 2.69
C SER A 82 14.99 -4.64 3.57
N LEU A 83 15.19 -4.70 4.89
CA LEU A 83 14.22 -4.17 5.84
C LEU A 83 13.96 -2.67 5.62
N ASP A 84 14.99 -1.91 5.26
CA ASP A 84 14.89 -0.47 5.03
C ASP A 84 14.02 -0.15 3.81
N VAL A 85 14.18 -0.90 2.71
CA VAL A 85 13.33 -0.74 1.51
C VAL A 85 11.86 -1.01 1.84
N VAL A 86 11.58 -2.04 2.65
CA VAL A 86 10.20 -2.34 3.08
C VAL A 86 9.65 -1.21 3.96
N LYS A 87 10.40 -0.72 4.94
CA LYS A 87 9.97 0.36 5.83
C LYS A 87 9.70 1.67 5.07
N GLU A 88 10.63 2.06 4.19
CA GLU A 88 10.47 3.25 3.35
C GLU A 88 9.23 3.13 2.45
N TYR A 89 8.99 1.95 1.89
CA TYR A 89 7.81 1.71 1.09
C TYR A 89 6.51 1.80 1.88
N LEU A 90 6.44 1.21 3.07
CA LEU A 90 5.25 1.27 3.91
C LEU A 90 4.94 2.71 4.32
N ALA A 91 5.94 3.48 4.73
CA ALA A 91 5.77 4.90 5.07
C ALA A 91 5.26 5.72 3.87
N TYR A 92 5.82 5.48 2.68
CA TYR A 92 5.33 6.09 1.44
C TYR A 92 3.88 5.71 1.14
N ALA A 93 3.55 4.42 1.23
CA ALA A 93 2.24 3.89 0.88
C ALA A 93 1.15 4.38 1.84
N GLU A 94 1.43 4.42 3.15
CA GLU A 94 0.52 4.97 4.17
C GLU A 94 0.21 6.44 3.89
N ALA A 95 1.25 7.27 3.73
CA ALA A 95 1.05 8.69 3.47
C ALA A 95 0.32 8.97 2.15
N LYS A 96 0.57 8.16 1.11
CA LYS A 96 -0.11 8.28 -0.17
C LYS A 96 -1.57 7.83 -0.07
N ALA A 97 -1.87 6.77 0.68
CA ALA A 97 -3.24 6.33 0.94
C ALA A 97 -4.03 7.42 1.68
N ASP A 98 -3.43 8.02 2.71
CA ASP A 98 -4.05 9.11 3.47
C ASP A 98 -4.37 10.31 2.59
N THR A 99 -3.44 10.70 1.72
CA THR A 99 -3.63 11.78 0.73
C THR A 99 -4.79 11.48 -0.24
N LEU A 100 -5.04 10.19 -0.54
CA LEU A 100 -6.13 9.74 -1.39
C LEU A 100 -7.47 9.57 -0.63
N GLY A 101 -7.51 9.86 0.68
CA GLY A 101 -8.69 9.69 1.51
C GLY A 101 -8.97 8.24 1.92
N PHE A 102 -7.93 7.40 1.95
CA PHE A 102 -7.98 6.03 2.43
C PHE A 102 -7.13 5.89 3.68
N LYS A 103 -7.46 4.92 4.53
CA LYS A 103 -6.58 4.43 5.58
C LYS A 103 -5.99 3.11 5.12
N MET A 104 -4.67 3.03 4.99
CA MET A 104 -3.99 1.77 4.72
C MET A 104 -4.17 0.80 5.90
N THR A 105 -4.55 -0.44 5.60
CA THR A 105 -4.85 -1.48 6.62
C THR A 105 -4.01 -2.74 6.43
N GLY A 106 -3.33 -2.88 5.29
CA GLY A 106 -2.50 -4.04 5.03
C GLY A 106 -1.77 -3.96 3.70
N ILE A 107 -1.22 -5.11 3.32
CA ILE A 107 -0.55 -5.31 2.03
C ILE A 107 -1.02 -6.63 1.41
N THR A 108 -1.01 -6.67 0.09
CA THR A 108 -1.20 -7.89 -0.70
C THR A 108 0.06 -8.14 -1.51
N VAL A 109 0.52 -9.40 -1.51
CA VAL A 109 1.66 -9.84 -2.33
C VAL A 109 1.12 -10.56 -3.55
N TYR A 110 1.50 -10.10 -4.73
CA TYR A 110 1.10 -10.69 -6.01
C TYR A 110 2.27 -11.39 -6.69
N MET A 111 1.93 -12.46 -7.39
CA MET A 111 2.82 -13.10 -8.35
C MET A 111 2.97 -12.26 -9.62
N GLY A 112 4.17 -12.26 -10.19
CA GLY A 112 4.47 -11.60 -11.45
C GLY A 112 5.44 -12.39 -12.31
N ASN A 113 5.44 -12.13 -13.62
CA ASN A 113 6.41 -12.70 -14.55
C ASN A 113 6.92 -11.62 -15.50
N TYR A 114 8.24 -11.44 -15.54
CA TYR A 114 8.89 -10.42 -16.34
C TYR A 114 8.85 -10.68 -17.85
N GLY A 115 8.56 -11.92 -18.27
CA GLY A 115 8.50 -12.33 -19.68
C GLY A 115 9.80 -12.02 -20.44
N LYS A 116 9.67 -11.54 -21.68
CA LYS A 116 10.79 -11.14 -22.54
C LYS A 116 11.39 -9.78 -22.12
N ASN A 117 11.78 -9.65 -20.85
CA ASN A 117 12.40 -8.44 -20.32
C ASN A 117 13.78 -8.20 -20.95
N LEU A 118 14.10 -6.94 -21.25
CA LEU A 118 15.38 -6.54 -21.83
C LEU A 118 16.56 -6.76 -20.86
N ASN A 119 16.32 -6.71 -19.55
CA ASN A 119 17.33 -7.02 -18.55
C ASN A 119 17.52 -8.54 -18.45
N PRO A 120 18.71 -9.09 -18.78
CA PRO A 120 18.96 -10.53 -18.74
C PRO A 120 18.78 -11.16 -17.35
N LYS A 121 18.91 -10.39 -16.27
CA LYS A 121 18.66 -10.86 -14.90
C LYS A 121 17.17 -11.13 -14.63
N LYS A 122 16.29 -10.44 -15.36
CA LYS A 122 14.83 -10.52 -15.23
C LYS A 122 14.15 -11.32 -16.33
N LYS A 123 14.79 -11.45 -17.51
CA LYS A 123 14.23 -12.20 -18.65
C LYS A 123 13.79 -13.61 -18.23
N ASN A 124 12.55 -13.96 -18.58
CA ASN A 124 11.87 -15.24 -18.31
C ASN A 124 11.89 -15.67 -16.84
N ARG A 125 11.80 -14.71 -15.92
CA ARG A 125 11.85 -14.93 -14.48
C ARG A 125 10.53 -14.52 -13.80
N ASN A 126 10.12 -15.31 -12.82
CA ASN A 126 9.02 -14.96 -11.91
C ASN A 126 9.48 -13.91 -10.88
N THR A 127 8.55 -13.19 -10.29
CA THR A 127 8.81 -12.19 -9.26
C THR A 127 7.59 -12.07 -8.35
N LEU A 128 7.76 -11.33 -7.26
CA LEU A 128 6.70 -10.92 -6.35
C LEU A 128 6.66 -9.39 -6.31
N PHE A 129 5.47 -8.82 -6.11
CA PHE A 129 5.32 -7.40 -5.82
C PHE A 129 4.28 -7.15 -4.74
N ILE A 130 4.51 -6.11 -3.96
CA ILE A 130 3.71 -5.72 -2.80
C ILE A 130 2.83 -4.54 -3.19
N VAL A 131 1.54 -4.64 -2.87
CA VAL A 131 0.52 -3.61 -3.14
C VAL A 131 -0.15 -3.24 -1.80
N PRO A 132 -0.31 -1.95 -1.46
CA PRO A 132 -1.01 -1.57 -0.24
C PRO A 132 -2.51 -1.78 -0.40
N THR A 133 -3.16 -2.19 0.67
CA THR A 133 -4.62 -2.29 0.77
C THR A 133 -5.13 -1.37 1.87
N GLY A 134 -6.35 -0.88 1.71
CA GLY A 134 -6.91 0.08 2.64
C GLY A 134 -8.41 0.24 2.47
N VAL A 135 -9.01 0.96 3.41
CA VAL A 135 -10.43 1.28 3.43
C VAL A 135 -10.63 2.78 3.26
N LYS A 136 -11.71 3.18 2.59
CA LYS A 136 -12.02 4.60 2.41
C LYS A 136 -12.35 5.24 3.76
N ASN A 137 -11.82 6.45 3.99
CA ASN A 137 -12.17 7.25 5.15
C ASN A 137 -13.62 7.73 5.02
N THR A 138 -14.57 6.98 5.57
CA THR A 138 -15.99 7.35 5.63
C THR A 138 -16.33 7.88 7.02
N SER A 139 -17.27 8.83 7.13
CA SER A 139 -17.70 9.33 8.43
C SER A 139 -18.36 8.20 9.23
N LYS A 140 -18.15 8.17 10.56
CA LYS A 140 -18.52 7.09 11.49
C LYS A 140 -19.99 6.61 11.44
N ALA A 141 -20.90 7.34 10.80
CA ALA A 141 -22.31 6.97 10.67
C ALA A 141 -22.60 5.78 9.72
N SER A 142 -21.66 5.39 8.85
CA SER A 142 -21.83 4.29 7.87
C SER A 142 -21.06 3.00 8.21
N SER A 143 -20.55 2.89 9.44
CA SER A 143 -19.60 1.83 9.87
C SER A 143 -20.12 0.39 9.78
N PHE A 144 -21.43 0.16 9.61
CA PHE A 144 -22.00 -1.18 9.44
C PHE A 144 -21.92 -1.72 8.00
N TYR A 145 -21.62 -0.87 7.01
CA TYR A 145 -21.61 -1.25 5.58
C TYR A 145 -20.21 -1.49 4.99
N ASN A 146 -19.13 -1.31 5.77
CA ASN A 146 -17.76 -1.26 5.25
C ASN A 146 -16.98 -2.58 5.33
N PHE A 147 -17.52 -3.64 5.92
CA PHE A 147 -16.86 -4.96 5.92
C PHE A 147 -16.99 -5.71 4.58
N ALA A 148 -17.74 -5.15 3.62
CA ALA A 148 -18.00 -5.76 2.31
C ALA A 148 -17.90 -4.77 1.13
N GLN A 149 -17.31 -3.59 1.31
CA GLN A 149 -17.18 -2.62 0.22
C GLN A 149 -15.76 -2.64 -0.35
N ASP A 150 -15.67 -3.28 -1.52
CA ASP A 150 -14.77 -2.99 -2.63
C ASP A 150 -13.46 -2.32 -2.20
N ASP A 151 -12.48 -3.18 -1.93
CA ASP A 151 -11.05 -2.93 -1.81
C ASP A 151 -10.55 -2.24 -3.07
N GLY A 152 -10.96 -0.98 -3.22
CA GLY A 152 -10.64 -0.12 -4.32
C GLY A 152 -9.13 -0.10 -4.47
N LYS A 153 -8.65 -0.72 -5.55
CA LYS A 153 -7.23 -0.83 -5.87
C LYS A 153 -6.61 0.55 -5.73
N LEU A 154 -5.82 0.75 -4.66
CA LEU A 154 -5.16 2.03 -4.42
C LEU A 154 -4.22 2.27 -5.61
N PRO A 155 -4.33 3.41 -6.32
CA PRO A 155 -3.44 3.73 -7.44
C PRO A 155 -2.05 4.16 -6.95
N ILE A 156 -1.50 3.38 -6.01
CA ILE A 156 -0.19 3.58 -5.39
C ILE A 156 0.78 2.63 -6.09
N PRO A 157 1.94 3.13 -6.57
CA PRO A 157 2.99 2.30 -7.17
C PRO A 157 3.35 1.07 -6.30
N PRO A 158 3.27 -0.15 -6.84
CA PRO A 158 3.67 -1.36 -6.11
C PRO A 158 5.18 -1.43 -5.88
N LEU A 159 5.61 -2.02 -4.77
CA LEU A 159 7.03 -2.35 -4.53
C LEU A 159 7.37 -3.66 -5.25
N ASN A 160 8.42 -3.65 -6.08
CA ASN A 160 8.97 -4.83 -6.74
C ASN A 160 10.51 -4.76 -6.57
N ASN A 161 11.27 -5.26 -7.54
CA ASN A 161 12.72 -5.26 -7.63
C ASN A 161 13.44 -5.92 -6.45
N GLY A 162 12.75 -6.78 -5.71
CA GLY A 162 13.40 -7.64 -4.73
C GLY A 162 14.45 -8.52 -5.39
N GLY A 163 15.54 -8.76 -4.69
CA GLY A 163 16.53 -9.75 -5.09
C GLY A 163 15.89 -11.13 -5.04
N GLY A 164 16.04 -11.94 -6.09
CA GLY A 164 15.50 -13.30 -6.12
C GLY A 164 16.52 -14.32 -6.58
N GLY A 165 16.40 -15.54 -6.07
CA GLY A 165 17.30 -16.66 -6.33
C GLY A 165 16.56 -17.99 -6.43
N GLY A 166 17.28 -19.04 -6.86
CA GLY A 166 16.81 -20.43 -6.84
C GLY A 166 17.31 -21.19 -5.62
N GLU A 167 17.79 -20.49 -4.61
CA GLU A 167 18.32 -21.09 -3.39
C GLU A 167 17.21 -21.84 -2.65
N PRO A 168 17.50 -23.01 -2.05
CA PRO A 168 16.55 -23.73 -1.22
C PRO A 168 16.25 -22.98 0.08
N TYR A 169 15.07 -23.24 0.66
CA TYR A 169 14.79 -22.85 2.03
C TYR A 169 15.68 -23.69 2.97
N PRO A 170 16.38 -23.07 3.95
CA PRO A 170 17.24 -23.80 4.88
C PRO A 170 16.48 -24.73 5.83
#